data_AF-A0A257L7H5-F1
#
_entry.id   AF-A0A257L7H5-F1
#
_cell.length_a   1.000
_cell.length_b   1.000
_cell.length_c   1.000
_cell.angle_alpha   90.00
_cell.angle_beta   90.00
_cell.angle_gamma   90.00
#
_symmetry.space_group_name_H-M   'P 1'
#
loop_
_entity.id
_entity.type
_entity.pdbx_description
1 polymer ?
#
loop_
_entity_poly.entity_id
_entity_poly.type
_entity_poly.pdbx_seq_one_letter_code
_entity_poly.pdbx_strand_id
1 'polypeptide(L)'
;MDINILEELIENKKDSTFYPIIGLIINAVREYPLYELKETDLFFIEVKKIINSDEITYGLLKKYILQNPNHGNENNIWIISSLHSLLEAFYLMDIQNISLEEIQNFIKEIT
;
A
#
# COMPACT_ATOMS: atom_id res chain seq x y z
N MET A 1 4.18 10.79 -2.76
CA MET A 1 3.45 11.23 -4.00
C MET A 1 1.95 11.24 -3.74
N ASP A 2 1.22 12.28 -4.18
CA ASP A 2 -0.26 12.30 -4.18
C ASP A 2 -0.84 11.21 -5.10
N ILE A 3 -1.75 10.39 -4.56
CA ILE A 3 -2.33 9.25 -5.26
C ILE A 3 -3.17 9.62 -6.48
N ASN A 4 -3.74 10.83 -6.56
CA ASN A 4 -4.54 11.23 -7.72
C ASN A 4 -3.62 11.54 -8.90
N ILE A 5 -2.50 12.20 -8.64
CA ILE A 5 -1.44 12.42 -9.64
C ILE A 5 -0.86 11.07 -10.07
N LEU A 6 -0.59 10.18 -9.11
CA LEU A 6 -0.07 8.86 -9.40
C LEU A 6 -1.02 8.05 -10.28
N GLU A 7 -2.32 8.05 -9.97
CA GLU A 7 -3.34 7.36 -10.75
C GLU A 7 -3.36 7.83 -12.21
N GLU A 8 -3.36 9.15 -12.44
CA GLU A 8 -3.32 9.75 -13.78
C GLU A 8 -2.05 9.33 -14.55
N LEU A 9 -0.89 9.34 -13.88
CA LEU A 9 0.38 8.96 -14.50
C LEU A 9 0.44 7.48 -14.86
N ILE A 10 -0.12 6.59 -14.04
CA ILE A 10 -0.10 5.14 -14.32
C ILE A 10 -1.13 4.72 -15.37
N GLU A 11 -2.24 5.45 -15.51
CA GLU A 11 -3.23 5.17 -16.57
C GLU A 11 -2.63 5.28 -17.97
N ASN A 12 -1.59 6.11 -18.12
CA ASN A 12 -0.84 6.27 -19.34
C ASN A 12 0.27 5.21 -19.54
N LYS A 13 0.47 4.31 -18.57
CA LYS A 13 1.53 3.28 -18.55
C LYS A 13 0.98 1.87 -18.25
N LYS A 14 -0.24 1.57 -18.67
CA LYS A 14 -0.97 0.32 -18.38
C LYS A 14 -0.26 -0.98 -18.78
N ASP A 15 0.76 -0.92 -19.64
CA ASP A 15 1.54 -2.10 -20.06
C ASP A 15 2.67 -2.47 -19.07
N SER A 16 2.88 -1.67 -18.01
CA SER A 16 3.90 -1.93 -17.00
C SER A 16 3.48 -3.05 -16.04
N THR A 17 4.40 -3.96 -15.71
CA THR A 17 4.23 -4.96 -14.65
C THR A 17 3.95 -4.33 -13.28
N PHE A 18 4.37 -3.08 -13.08
CA PHE A 18 4.10 -2.33 -11.85
C PHE A 18 2.66 -1.82 -11.74
N TYR A 19 1.91 -1.71 -12.85
CA TYR A 19 0.55 -1.14 -12.86
C TYR A 19 -0.40 -1.80 -11.85
N PRO A 20 -0.58 -3.14 -11.83
CA PRO A 20 -1.48 -3.77 -10.85
C PRO A 20 -1.01 -3.58 -9.40
N ILE A 21 0.29 -3.57 -9.15
CA ILE A 21 0.86 -3.36 -7.81
C ILE A 21 0.57 -1.93 -7.33
N ILE A 22 0.78 -0.93 -8.20
CA ILE A 22 0.53 0.47 -7.85
C ILE A 22 -0.97 0.74 -7.67
N GLY A 23 -1.84 0.13 -8.48
CA GLY A 23 -3.29 0.22 -8.29
C GLY A 23 -3.73 -0.26 -6.89
N LEU A 24 -3.18 -1.37 -6.41
CA LEU A 24 -3.44 -1.85 -5.05
C LEU A 24 -2.87 -0.94 -3.97
N ILE A 25 -1.71 -0.33 -4.19
CA ILE A 25 -1.14 0.68 -3.28
C ILE A 25 -2.04 1.92 -3.22
N ILE A 26 -2.55 2.41 -4.36
CA ILE A 26 -3.50 3.54 -4.41
C ILE A 26 -4.75 3.20 -3.61
N ASN A 27 -5.32 2.00 -3.80
CA ASN A 27 -6.49 1.55 -3.03
C ASN A 27 -6.19 1.50 -1.53
N ALA A 28 -5.03 0.94 -1.14
CA ALA A 28 -4.60 0.88 0.25
C ALA A 28 -4.52 2.28 0.88
N VAL A 29 -3.99 3.26 0.15
CA VAL A 29 -3.91 4.65 0.61
C VAL A 29 -5.31 5.29 0.72
N ARG A 30 -6.19 5.08 -0.28
CA ARG A 30 -7.57 5.62 -0.28
C ARG A 30 -8.43 5.11 0.86
N GLU A 31 -8.28 3.82 1.18
CA GLU A 31 -9.06 3.16 2.23
C GLU A 31 -8.56 3.52 3.64
N TYR A 32 -7.40 4.16 3.76
CA TYR A 32 -6.83 4.48 5.06
C TYR A 32 -7.64 5.62 5.72
N PRO A 33 -8.25 5.38 6.91
CA PRO A 33 -9.27 6.27 7.46
C PRO A 33 -8.70 7.56 8.10
N LEU A 34 -7.38 7.71 8.14
CA LEU A 34 -6.74 8.81 8.84
C LEU A 34 -6.26 9.89 7.85
N TYR A 35 -6.67 11.14 8.13
CA TYR A 35 -6.07 12.39 7.62
C TYR A 35 -6.18 12.72 6.13
N GLU A 36 -7.19 12.24 5.41
CA GLU A 36 -7.25 12.47 3.95
C GLU A 36 -5.91 12.14 3.28
N LEU A 37 -5.24 11.10 3.80
CA LEU A 37 -3.85 10.83 3.49
C LEU A 37 -3.79 10.38 2.04
N LYS A 38 -3.37 11.32 1.18
CA LYS A 38 -3.24 11.11 -0.27
C LYS A 38 -1.82 10.75 -0.65
N GLU A 39 -0.88 10.77 0.28
CA GLU A 39 0.54 10.61 -0.02
C GLU A 39 1.04 9.19 0.27
N THR A 40 1.54 8.51 -0.75
CA THR A 40 2.11 7.16 -0.64
C THR A 40 3.24 7.03 0.39
N ASP A 41 4.10 8.04 0.51
CA ASP A 41 5.24 8.02 1.42
C ASP A 41 4.80 8.10 2.89
N LEU A 42 3.85 9.01 3.18
CA LEU A 42 3.24 9.12 4.51
C LEU A 42 2.49 7.84 4.87
N PHE A 43 1.82 7.21 3.90
CA PHE A 43 1.11 5.96 4.11
C PHE A 43 2.05 4.84 4.56
N PHE A 44 3.19 4.67 3.88
CA PHE A 44 4.19 3.67 4.30
C PHE A 44 4.76 3.96 5.69
N ILE A 45 4.93 5.22 6.07
CA ILE A 45 5.36 5.61 7.43
C ILE A 45 4.31 5.19 8.46
N GLU A 46 3.02 5.42 8.21
CA GLU A 46 1.96 5.02 9.12
C GLU A 46 1.81 3.50 9.22
N VAL A 47 1.94 2.78 8.10
CA VAL A 47 1.93 1.31 8.11
C VAL A 47 3.05 0.76 9.00
N LYS A 48 4.27 1.28 8.88
CA LYS A 48 5.42 0.90 9.72
C LYS A 48 5.13 1.09 11.22
N LYS A 49 4.49 2.21 11.59
CA LYS A 49 4.05 2.47 12.96
C LYS A 49 3.00 1.46 13.43
N ILE A 50 2.02 1.14 12.58
CA ILE A 50 0.95 0.18 12.91
C ILE A 50 1.51 -1.22 13.15
N ILE A 51 2.34 -1.72 12.25
CA ILE A 51 2.90 -3.07 12.36
C ILE A 51 4.11 -3.13 13.32
N ASN A 52 4.51 -1.99 13.88
CA ASN A 52 5.64 -1.81 14.78
C ASN A 52 6.94 -2.40 14.20
N SER A 53 7.31 -1.98 12.99
CA SER A 53 8.49 -2.43 12.25
C SER A 53 9.02 -1.34 11.33
N ASP A 54 10.34 -1.25 11.18
CA ASP A 54 10.99 -0.35 10.21
C ASP A 54 10.87 -0.85 8.76
N GLU A 55 10.54 -2.14 8.60
CA GLU A 55 10.33 -2.82 7.32
C GLU A 55 8.88 -3.23 7.15
N ILE A 56 8.40 -3.17 5.90
CA ILE A 56 7.10 -3.69 5.50
C ILE A 56 7.37 -4.94 4.65
N THR A 57 6.84 -6.08 5.07
CA THR A 57 6.93 -7.35 4.32
C THR A 57 5.58 -8.04 4.32
N TYR A 58 5.36 -8.93 3.34
CA TYR A 58 4.15 -9.75 3.27
C TYR A 58 3.88 -10.48 4.61
N GLY A 59 4.92 -11.08 5.20
CA GLY A 59 4.81 -11.82 6.45
C GLY A 59 4.39 -10.94 7.63
N LEU A 60 4.95 -9.73 7.74
CA LEU A 60 4.60 -8.79 8.82
C LEU A 60 3.16 -8.28 8.69
N LEU A 61 2.74 -7.89 7.48
CA LEU A 61 1.38 -7.45 7.20
C LEU A 61 0.37 -8.55 7.52
N LYS A 62 0.60 -9.76 7.00
CA LYS A 62 -0.27 -10.92 7.24
C LYS A 62 -0.39 -11.25 8.72
N LYS A 63 0.74 -11.26 9.44
CA LYS A 63 0.74 -11.50 10.88
C LYS A 63 -0.08 -10.46 11.62
N TYR A 64 0.11 -9.17 11.31
CA TYR A 64 -0.63 -8.09 11.96
C TYR A 64 -2.14 -8.22 11.73
N ILE A 65 -2.57 -8.42 10.48
CA ILE A 65 -3.99 -8.57 10.12
C ILE A 65 -4.63 -9.74 10.87
N LEU A 66 -3.96 -10.89 10.93
CA LEU A 66 -4.48 -12.08 11.62
C LEU A 66 -4.57 -11.90 13.15
N GLN A 67 -3.68 -11.11 13.74
CA GLN A 67 -3.64 -10.86 15.19
C GLN A 67 -4.62 -9.76 15.64
N ASN A 68 -5.11 -8.94 14.72
CA ASN A 68 -6.01 -7.82 15.01
C ASN A 68 -7.34 -7.95 14.24
N PRO A 69 -8.11 -9.04 14.43
CA PRO A 69 -9.40 -9.19 13.78
C PRO A 69 -10.35 -8.06 14.21
N ASN A 70 -11.08 -7.49 13.26
CA ASN A 70 -11.97 -6.34 13.42
C ASN A 70 -12.72 -6.29 14.77
N HIS A 71 -12.25 -5.45 15.70
CA HIS A 71 -12.84 -5.32 17.05
C HIS A 71 -14.04 -4.36 17.11
N GLY A 72 -14.80 -4.22 16.02
CA GLY A 72 -16.04 -3.44 15.98
C GLY A 72 -15.88 -1.91 15.97
N ASN A 73 -14.65 -1.39 15.92
CA ASN A 73 -14.37 0.03 15.66
C ASN A 73 -14.30 0.25 14.13
N GLU A 74 -15.10 1.18 13.60
CA GLU A 74 -15.11 1.55 12.19
C GLU A 74 -13.71 1.91 11.66
N ASN A 75 -12.92 2.68 12.42
CA ASN A 75 -11.55 3.02 12.02
C ASN A 75 -10.67 1.77 11.89
N ASN A 76 -10.85 0.78 12.78
CA ASN A 76 -10.08 -0.46 12.69
C ASN A 76 -10.49 -1.26 11.46
N ILE A 77 -11.77 -1.25 11.07
CA ILE A 77 -12.26 -1.93 9.86
C ILE A 77 -11.58 -1.34 8.62
N TRP A 78 -11.53 0.00 8.52
CA TRP A 78 -10.88 0.68 7.41
C TRP A 78 -9.36 0.47 7.38
N ILE A 79 -8.68 0.50 8.54
CA ILE A 79 -7.25 0.15 8.63
C ILE A 79 -7.02 -1.28 8.13
N ILE A 80 -7.83 -2.24 8.56
CA ILE A 80 -7.67 -3.63 8.15
C ILE A 80 -7.94 -3.80 6.65
N SER A 81 -8.95 -3.12 6.08
CA SER A 81 -9.20 -3.10 4.63
C SER A 81 -7.99 -2.56 3.86
N SER A 82 -7.48 -1.39 4.27
CA SER A 82 -6.31 -0.76 3.69
C SER A 82 -5.08 -1.68 3.73
N LEU A 83 -4.84 -2.35 4.86
CA LEU A 83 -3.74 -3.31 4.99
C LEU A 83 -3.94 -4.58 4.15
N HIS A 84 -5.18 -5.00 3.91
CA HIS A 84 -5.48 -6.11 2.98
C HIS A 84 -5.12 -5.74 1.53
N SER A 85 -5.51 -4.55 1.06
CA SER A 85 -5.12 -4.03 -0.25
C SER A 85 -3.59 -3.97 -0.39
N LEU A 86 -2.89 -3.52 0.66
CA LEU A 86 -1.43 -3.52 0.68
C LEU A 86 -0.84 -4.94 0.69
N LEU A 87 -1.43 -5.87 1.44
CA LEU A 87 -0.99 -7.27 1.48
C LEU A 87 -1.09 -7.93 0.10
N GLU A 88 -2.15 -7.63 -0.66
CA GLU A 88 -2.30 -8.09 -2.05
C GLU A 88 -1.22 -7.51 -2.95
N ALA A 89 -0.86 -6.23 -2.79
CA ALA A 89 0.25 -5.62 -3.53
C ALA A 89 1.57 -6.36 -3.25
N PHE A 90 1.87 -6.63 -1.98
CA PHE A 90 3.06 -7.37 -1.57
C PHE A 90 3.07 -8.82 -2.06
N TYR A 91 1.91 -9.47 -2.14
CA TYR A 91 1.80 -10.80 -2.72
C TYR A 91 2.13 -10.79 -4.23
N LEU A 92 1.64 -9.81 -4.98
CA LEU A 92 1.98 -9.66 -6.39
C LEU A 92 3.46 -9.33 -6.59
N MET A 93 4.02 -8.48 -5.73
CA MET A 93 5.45 -8.17 -5.70
C MET A 93 6.29 -9.44 -5.50
N ASP A 94 5.92 -10.29 -4.54
CA ASP A 94 6.61 -11.56 -4.28
C ASP A 94 6.54 -12.50 -5.51
N ILE A 95 5.38 -12.61 -6.17
CA ILE A 95 5.22 -13.43 -7.39
C ILE A 95 6.10 -12.92 -8.54
N GLN A 96 6.16 -11.59 -8.69
CA GLN A 96 6.88 -10.94 -9.79
C GLN A 96 8.35 -10.67 -9.46
N ASN A 97 8.79 -11.02 -8.25
CA ASN A 97 10.13 -10.76 -7.73
C ASN A 97 10.51 -9.26 -7.80
N ILE A 98 9.57 -8.40 -7.41
CA ILE A 98 9.70 -6.93 -7.39
C ILE A 98 9.81 -6.47 -5.94
N SER A 99 10.83 -5.70 -5.61
CA SER A 99 11.01 -5.11 -4.28
C SER A 99 10.17 -3.85 -4.06
N LEU A 100 9.91 -3.50 -2.79
CA LEU A 100 9.25 -2.24 -2.46
C LEU A 100 10.06 -1.03 -2.94
N GLU A 101 11.38 -1.13 -2.87
CA GLU A 101 12.30 -0.09 -3.34
C GLU A 101 12.14 0.15 -4.86
N GLU A 102 12.02 -0.90 -5.66
CA GLU A 102 11.75 -0.78 -7.10
C GLU A 102 10.43 -0.05 -7.38
N ILE A 103 9.36 -0.38 -6.64
CA ILE A 103 8.08 0.33 -6.76
C ILE A 103 8.22 1.80 -6.37
N GLN A 104 8.89 2.09 -5.27
CA GLN A 104 9.10 3.47 -4.80
C GLN A 104 9.96 4.28 -5.77
N ASN A 105 10.98 3.66 -6.36
CA ASN A 105 11.82 4.30 -7.38
C ASN A 105 11.02 4.56 -8.66
N PHE A 106 10.21 3.60 -9.11
CA PHE A 106 9.33 3.80 -10.25
C PHE A 106 8.37 4.97 -10.03
N ILE A 107 7.73 5.06 -8.86
CA ILE A 107 6.83 6.18 -8.50
C ILE A 107 7.56 7.53 -8.57
N LYS A 108 8.85 7.58 -8.23
CA LYS A 108 9.70 8.79 -8.31
C LYS A 108 10.25 9.07 -9.71
N GLU A 109 10.35 8.08 -10.58
CA GLU A 109 10.85 8.26 -11.95
C GLU A 109 9.76 8.73 -12.92
N ILE A 110 8.50 8.44 -12.60
CA ILE A 110 7.36 8.87 -13.43
C ILE A 110 6.89 10.29 -13.12
N THR A 111 7.57 10.98 -12.21
CA THR A 111 7.48 12.42 -11.93
C THR A 111 8.57 13.21 -12.63
#